data_AF-A0A150KDL1-F1
#
_entry.id   AF-A0A150KDL1-F1
#
_cell.length_a   1.000
_cell.length_b   1.000
_cell.length_c   1.000
_cell.angle_alpha   90.00
_cell.angle_beta   90.00
_cell.angle_gamma   90.00
#
_symmetry.space_group_name_H-M   'P 1'
#
loop_
_entity.id
_entity.type
_entity.pdbx_description
1 polymer ?
#
loop_
_entity_poly.entity_id
_entity_poly.type
_entity_poly.pdbx_seq_one_letter_code
_entity_poly.pdbx_strand_id
1 'polypeptide(L)'
;MEEKQPKLLETAETMAGDRGYDDTKLITKLWDTYKIKPIMDIRNMWKDPDKTRLLPGKENVVYNYKGTVSCVCPETGKQREMCNGGFEKDRQKLKKLCPAKQMGVTCEGKAQCPVAQGLRISLSEDRRIFTPIDRSSYKWKKEYNRRTAVERVNSRLDTSFGFELHTIRGMAKMKLRCGLALCVMLVMALGRIKENQAEKMRSLVS
;
A
#
# COMPACT_ATOMS: atom_id res chain seq x y z
N MET A 1 7.77 14.61 13.13
CA MET A 1 6.36 14.55 12.69
C MET A 1 5.45 14.61 13.90
N GLU A 2 5.75 13.80 14.93
CA GLU A 2 5.08 13.81 16.24
C GLU A 2 4.97 15.21 16.87
N GLU A 3 6.07 15.94 16.99
CA GLU A 3 6.04 17.29 17.60
C GLU A 3 5.52 18.38 16.64
N LYS A 4 5.72 18.20 15.34
CA LYS A 4 5.46 19.27 14.34
C LYS A 4 4.04 19.23 13.77
N GLN A 5 3.46 18.04 13.63
CA GLN A 5 2.17 17.80 12.97
C GLN A 5 1.42 16.61 13.60
N PRO A 6 1.11 16.63 14.92
CA PRO A 6 0.47 15.51 15.62
C PRO A 6 -0.91 15.15 15.04
N LYS A 7 -1.70 16.16 14.65
CA LYS A 7 -3.04 15.97 14.06
C LYS A 7 -3.04 15.12 12.77
N LEU A 8 -1.97 15.18 11.97
CA LEU A 8 -1.86 14.33 10.78
C LEU A 8 -1.66 12.86 11.15
N LEU A 9 -0.92 12.59 12.22
CA LEU A 9 -0.72 11.21 12.71
C LEU A 9 -1.99 10.63 13.32
N GLU A 10 -2.83 11.47 13.94
CA GLU A 10 -4.11 11.04 14.52
C GLU A 10 -5.16 10.70 13.46
N THR A 11 -5.16 11.43 12.34
CA THR A 11 -6.19 11.34 11.31
C THR A 11 -5.80 10.45 10.13
N ALA A 12 -4.51 10.19 9.92
CA ALA A 12 -4.05 9.41 8.78
C ALA A 12 -4.51 7.96 8.86
N GLU A 13 -5.20 7.48 7.83
CA GLU A 13 -5.59 6.07 7.74
C GLU A 13 -4.54 5.20 7.05
N THR A 14 -3.86 5.77 6.06
CA THR A 14 -2.87 5.09 5.22
C THR A 14 -1.64 5.97 5.03
N MET A 15 -0.49 5.34 4.85
CA MET A 15 0.74 6.00 4.43
C MET A 15 1.25 5.29 3.19
N ALA A 16 1.27 6.01 2.07
CA ALA A 16 1.79 5.50 0.81
C ALA A 16 3.23 5.97 0.60
N GLY A 17 4.10 5.07 0.18
CA GLY A 17 5.50 5.37 -0.07
C GLY A 17 6.08 4.53 -1.19
N ASP A 18 7.15 5.03 -1.80
CA ASP A 18 7.90 4.29 -2.81
C ASP A 18 8.58 3.05 -2.23
N ARG A 19 9.02 2.17 -3.13
CA ARG A 19 9.79 0.96 -2.80
C ARG A 19 11.04 1.26 -1.95
N GLY A 20 11.60 2.46 -2.03
CA GLY A 20 12.73 2.89 -1.19
C GLY A 20 12.41 2.97 0.31
N TYR A 21 11.14 3.15 0.68
CA TYR A 21 10.68 3.22 2.08
C TYR A 21 10.35 1.85 2.68
N ASP A 22 10.58 0.77 1.93
CA ASP A 22 10.35 -0.58 2.39
C ASP A 22 11.31 -0.98 3.52
N ASP A 23 10.90 -0.67 4.74
CA ASP A 23 11.63 -0.91 5.98
C ASP A 23 10.71 -1.46 7.06
N THR A 24 11.15 -2.53 7.73
CA THR A 24 10.38 -3.23 8.75
C THR A 24 10.11 -2.34 9.96
N LYS A 25 11.06 -1.49 10.37
CA LYS A 25 10.89 -0.60 11.53
C LYS A 25 9.82 0.45 11.23
N LEU A 26 9.87 1.07 10.05
CA LEU A 26 8.86 2.01 9.59
C LEU A 26 7.47 1.38 9.53
N ILE A 27 7.34 0.22 8.87
CA ILE A 27 6.08 -0.52 8.73
C ILE A 27 5.48 -0.84 10.10
N THR A 28 6.31 -1.31 11.03
CA THR A 28 5.90 -1.66 12.39
C THR A 28 5.46 -0.42 13.16
N LYS A 29 6.24 0.68 13.12
CA LYS A 29 5.89 1.94 13.79
C LYS A 29 4.57 2.52 13.29
N LEU A 30 4.35 2.52 11.97
CA LEU A 30 3.11 3.02 11.37
C LEU A 30 1.88 2.31 11.92
N TRP A 31 1.90 0.97 11.96
CA TRP A 31 0.73 0.21 12.38
C TRP A 31 0.61 0.05 13.89
N ASP A 32 1.69 -0.23 14.60
CA ASP A 32 1.64 -0.56 16.03
C ASP A 32 1.48 0.69 16.88
N THR A 33 2.16 1.79 16.51
CA THR A 33 2.09 3.06 17.24
C THR A 33 0.94 3.92 16.75
N TYR A 34 0.84 4.17 15.44
CA TYR A 34 -0.13 5.16 14.91
C TYR A 34 -1.40 4.56 14.31
N LYS A 35 -1.49 3.23 14.20
CA LYS A 35 -2.61 2.55 13.50
C LYS A 35 -2.79 3.00 12.04
N ILE A 36 -1.73 3.54 11.45
CA ILE A 36 -1.66 3.94 10.05
C ILE A 36 -1.30 2.71 9.21
N LYS A 37 -2.06 2.43 8.16
CA LYS A 37 -1.84 1.25 7.31
C LYS A 37 -0.76 1.54 6.26
N PRO A 38 0.36 0.80 6.27
CA PRO A 38 1.45 1.03 5.32
C PRO A 38 1.11 0.50 3.93
N ILE A 39 1.29 1.35 2.92
CA ILE A 39 1.08 1.08 1.49
C ILE A 39 2.37 1.38 0.74
N MET A 40 3.34 0.48 0.84
CA MET A 40 4.66 0.65 0.24
C MET A 40 5.00 -0.56 -0.61
N ASP A 41 5.51 -0.37 -1.82
CA ASP A 41 5.97 -1.50 -2.65
C ASP A 41 7.18 -2.19 -1.98
N ILE A 42 7.37 -3.48 -2.24
CA ILE A 42 8.35 -4.31 -1.53
C ILE A 42 9.53 -4.69 -2.42
N ARG A 43 10.74 -4.60 -1.85
CA ARG A 43 11.98 -5.04 -2.50
C ARG A 43 12.09 -6.56 -2.43
N ASN A 44 12.60 -7.19 -3.49
CA ASN A 44 13.00 -8.58 -3.35
C ASN A 44 14.33 -8.64 -2.59
N MET A 45 14.32 -9.22 -1.40
CA MET A 45 15.52 -9.44 -0.57
C MET A 45 15.88 -10.92 -0.45
N TRP A 46 15.13 -11.81 -1.12
CA TRP A 46 15.42 -13.24 -1.12
C TRP A 46 16.57 -13.49 -2.09
N LYS A 47 17.60 -14.18 -1.61
CA LYS A 47 18.79 -14.54 -2.40
C LYS A 47 18.68 -15.93 -3.02
N ASP A 48 17.77 -16.73 -2.49
CA ASP A 48 17.53 -18.11 -2.90
C ASP A 48 16.88 -18.13 -4.31
N PRO A 49 17.13 -19.17 -5.11
CA PRO A 49 16.47 -19.32 -6.42
C PRO A 49 14.94 -19.52 -6.29
N ASP A 50 14.49 -19.91 -5.10
CA ASP A 50 13.09 -20.22 -4.83
C ASP A 50 12.21 -18.96 -4.79
N LYS A 51 11.14 -19.00 -5.60
CA LYS A 51 10.19 -17.89 -5.74
C LYS A 51 9.16 -17.84 -4.60
N THR A 52 9.08 -18.89 -3.79
CA THR A 52 8.06 -19.08 -2.75
C THR A 52 8.64 -19.77 -1.53
N ARG A 53 8.12 -19.43 -0.34
CA ARG A 53 8.45 -20.08 0.93
C ARG A 53 7.20 -20.70 1.54
N LEU A 54 7.38 -21.80 2.26
CA LEU A 54 6.30 -22.46 3.01
C LEU A 54 5.87 -21.57 4.18
N LEU A 55 4.57 -21.41 4.38
CA LEU A 55 4.04 -20.68 5.52
C LEU A 55 4.29 -21.51 6.81
N PRO A 56 4.88 -20.94 7.87
CA PRO A 56 5.12 -21.66 9.11
C PRO A 56 3.87 -22.36 9.65
N GLY A 57 4.00 -23.63 10.05
CA GLY A 57 2.90 -24.43 10.59
C GLY A 57 1.82 -24.83 9.55
N LYS A 58 2.16 -24.80 8.26
CA LYS A 58 1.34 -25.32 7.16
C LYS A 58 2.17 -26.20 6.25
N GLU A 59 1.51 -27.19 5.66
CA GLU A 59 2.16 -28.17 4.76
C GLU A 59 1.98 -27.81 3.29
N ASN A 60 0.87 -27.16 2.93
CA ASN A 60 0.49 -26.94 1.53
C ASN A 60 0.21 -25.47 1.20
N VAL A 61 0.75 -24.54 1.98
CA VAL A 61 0.54 -23.10 1.78
C VAL A 61 1.88 -22.42 1.62
N VAL A 62 2.04 -21.71 0.52
CA VAL A 62 3.26 -20.99 0.19
C VAL A 62 2.95 -19.51 -0.02
N TYR A 63 3.95 -18.66 0.19
CA TYR A 63 3.87 -17.25 -0.11
C TYR A 63 5.13 -16.77 -0.84
N ASN A 64 5.00 -15.73 -1.65
CA ASN A 64 6.13 -15.11 -2.33
C ASN A 64 6.62 -13.85 -1.59
N TYR A 65 7.73 -13.27 -2.05
CA TYR A 65 8.27 -12.04 -1.45
C TYR A 65 7.31 -10.84 -1.52
N LYS A 66 6.31 -10.87 -2.41
CA LYS A 66 5.28 -9.82 -2.54
C LYS A 66 4.12 -9.99 -1.55
N GLY A 67 4.08 -11.08 -0.79
CA GLY A 67 2.97 -11.39 0.12
C GLY A 67 1.75 -11.99 -0.56
N THR A 68 1.87 -12.39 -1.84
CA THR A 68 0.88 -13.24 -2.48
C THR A 68 0.95 -14.63 -1.84
N VAL A 69 -0.19 -15.10 -1.34
CA VAL A 69 -0.31 -16.40 -0.68
C VAL A 69 -1.03 -17.35 -1.61
N SER A 70 -0.49 -18.55 -1.79
CA SER A 70 -1.05 -19.60 -2.63
C SER A 70 -1.20 -20.90 -1.84
N CYS A 71 -2.25 -21.66 -2.13
CA CYS A 71 -2.36 -23.04 -1.70
C CYS A 71 -1.87 -23.97 -2.81
N VAL A 72 -1.25 -25.08 -2.42
CA VAL A 72 -0.84 -26.18 -3.28
C VAL A 72 -1.82 -27.32 -3.07
N CYS A 73 -2.39 -27.84 -4.16
CA CYS A 73 -3.28 -29.00 -4.07
C CYS A 73 -2.48 -30.23 -3.59
N PRO A 74 -2.92 -30.94 -2.53
CA PRO A 74 -2.18 -32.10 -2.02
C PRO A 74 -2.16 -33.28 -2.99
N GLU A 75 -3.18 -33.43 -3.84
CA GLU A 75 -3.26 -34.53 -4.82
C GLU A 75 -2.54 -34.21 -6.13
N THR A 76 -2.73 -33.00 -6.67
CA THR A 76 -2.24 -32.64 -8.01
C THR A 76 -1.00 -31.75 -8.03
N GLY A 77 -0.57 -31.25 -6.86
CA GLY A 77 0.52 -30.27 -6.76
C GLY A 77 0.20 -28.89 -7.36
N LYS A 78 -1.02 -28.66 -7.87
CA LYS A 78 -1.38 -27.40 -8.54
C LYS A 78 -1.42 -26.24 -7.55
N GLN A 79 -0.56 -25.25 -7.76
CA GLN A 79 -0.54 -24.00 -6.99
C GLN A 79 -1.64 -23.04 -7.46
N ARG A 80 -2.40 -22.47 -6.53
CA ARG A 80 -3.45 -21.47 -6.79
C ARG A 80 -3.37 -20.33 -5.79
N GLU A 81 -3.49 -19.09 -6.25
CA GLU A 81 -3.56 -17.93 -5.37
C GLU A 81 -4.82 -18.00 -4.49
N MET A 82 -4.64 -17.76 -3.18
CA MET A 82 -5.74 -17.74 -2.23
C MET A 82 -6.46 -16.40 -2.29
N CYS A 83 -7.79 -16.44 -2.20
CA CYS A 83 -8.59 -15.22 -2.21
C CYS A 83 -8.40 -14.45 -0.90
N ASN A 84 -8.43 -13.13 -0.99
CA ASN A 84 -8.35 -12.28 0.21
C ASN A 84 -9.69 -12.28 0.96
N GLY A 85 -9.66 -12.59 2.26
CA GLY A 85 -10.81 -12.60 3.16
C GLY A 85 -10.88 -11.40 4.12
N GLY A 86 -9.99 -10.43 3.97
CA GLY A 86 -9.92 -9.22 4.80
C GLY A 86 -8.93 -9.30 5.97
N PHE A 87 -8.81 -8.18 6.68
CA PHE A 87 -7.95 -8.02 7.84
C PHE A 87 -8.78 -7.97 9.12
N GLU A 88 -8.50 -8.86 10.06
CA GLU A 88 -9.13 -8.93 11.38
C GLU A 88 -8.30 -8.09 12.37
N LYS A 89 -8.72 -6.85 12.65
CA LYS A 89 -7.98 -5.88 13.48
C LYS A 89 -7.70 -6.40 14.89
N ASP A 90 -8.69 -7.00 15.55
CA ASP A 90 -8.57 -7.45 16.94
C ASP A 90 -7.62 -8.65 17.07
N ARG A 91 -7.54 -9.48 16.03
CA ARG A 91 -6.70 -10.68 16.00
C ARG A 91 -5.35 -10.46 15.34
N GLN A 92 -5.13 -9.28 14.74
CA GLN A 92 -3.91 -8.94 13.98
C GLN A 92 -3.59 -9.98 12.91
N LYS A 93 -4.62 -10.47 12.21
CA LYS A 93 -4.51 -11.57 11.25
C LYS A 93 -5.14 -11.22 9.90
N LEU A 94 -4.49 -11.64 8.82
CA LEU A 94 -5.03 -11.64 7.48
C LEU A 94 -5.76 -12.94 7.20
N LYS A 95 -7.03 -12.84 6.81
CA LYS A 95 -7.83 -14.00 6.41
C LYS A 95 -7.57 -14.29 4.94
N LYS A 96 -7.24 -15.53 4.62
CA LYS A 96 -7.11 -16.05 3.24
C LYS A 96 -8.13 -17.16 3.04
N LEU A 97 -8.92 -17.06 1.98
CA LEU A 97 -10.01 -17.97 1.66
C LEU A 97 -9.57 -18.96 0.58
N CYS A 98 -10.12 -20.17 0.65
CA CYS A 98 -9.87 -21.18 -0.37
C CYS A 98 -10.47 -20.74 -1.72
N PRO A 99 -9.70 -20.74 -2.82
CA PRO A 99 -10.18 -20.33 -4.13
C PRO A 99 -11.27 -21.27 -4.67
N ALA A 100 -11.22 -22.56 -4.35
CA ALA A 100 -12.25 -23.52 -4.74
C ALA A 100 -13.62 -23.21 -4.11
N LYS A 101 -13.64 -22.68 -2.88
CA LYS A 101 -14.88 -22.30 -2.18
C LYS A 101 -15.40 -20.94 -2.66
N GLN A 102 -14.50 -19.97 -2.85
CA GLN A 102 -14.89 -18.59 -3.13
C GLN A 102 -15.15 -18.31 -4.62
N MET A 103 -14.39 -18.96 -5.51
CA MET A 103 -14.49 -18.78 -6.96
C MET A 103 -15.11 -19.98 -7.67
N GLY A 104 -15.54 -21.02 -6.92
CA GLY A 104 -16.18 -22.21 -7.48
C GLY A 104 -15.26 -23.11 -8.31
N VAL A 105 -13.93 -22.97 -8.17
CA VAL A 105 -12.99 -23.73 -9.00
C VAL A 105 -12.93 -25.19 -8.55
N THR A 106 -13.02 -26.13 -9.48
CA THR A 106 -12.83 -27.57 -9.20
C THR A 106 -11.43 -27.83 -8.65
N CYS A 107 -11.35 -28.50 -7.50
CA CYS A 107 -10.11 -28.89 -6.84
C CYS A 107 -10.25 -30.33 -6.36
N GLU A 108 -9.46 -31.23 -6.93
CA GLU A 108 -9.50 -32.67 -6.65
C GLU A 108 -9.17 -32.95 -5.18
N GLY A 109 -8.05 -32.43 -4.67
CA GLY A 109 -7.65 -32.58 -3.27
C GLY A 109 -8.45 -31.77 -2.24
N LYS A 110 -9.65 -31.28 -2.56
CA LYS A 110 -10.47 -30.46 -1.63
C LYS A 110 -10.85 -31.21 -0.36
N ALA A 111 -11.12 -32.52 -0.46
CA ALA A 111 -11.53 -33.35 0.67
C ALA A 111 -10.40 -33.52 1.71
N GLN A 112 -9.15 -33.63 1.25
CA GLN A 112 -7.98 -33.86 2.09
C GLN A 112 -7.25 -32.56 2.46
N CYS A 113 -7.67 -31.42 1.91
CA CYS A 113 -6.95 -30.16 2.06
C CYS A 113 -7.13 -29.55 3.47
N PRO A 114 -6.05 -29.37 4.24
CA PRO A 114 -6.12 -28.82 5.61
C PRO A 114 -6.59 -27.35 5.64
N VAL A 115 -6.57 -26.66 4.50
CA VAL A 115 -6.94 -25.24 4.36
C VAL A 115 -8.19 -25.01 3.51
N ALA A 116 -9.03 -26.04 3.33
CA ALA A 116 -10.27 -25.96 2.55
C ALA A 116 -11.25 -24.87 3.05
N GLN A 117 -11.27 -24.57 4.36
CA GLN A 117 -12.08 -23.49 4.94
C GLN A 117 -11.41 -22.10 4.84
N GLY A 118 -10.17 -22.03 4.36
CA GLY A 118 -9.30 -20.87 4.49
C GLY A 118 -8.45 -20.90 5.75
N LEU A 119 -7.57 -19.91 5.88
CA LEU A 119 -6.62 -19.79 6.98
C LEU A 119 -6.46 -18.34 7.40
N ARG A 120 -5.79 -18.16 8.54
CA ARG A 120 -5.43 -16.85 9.07
C ARG A 120 -3.92 -16.76 9.24
N ILE A 121 -3.34 -15.69 8.71
CA ILE A 121 -1.90 -15.42 8.79
C ILE A 121 -1.70 -14.28 9.78
N SER A 122 -0.85 -14.49 10.80
CA SER A 122 -0.49 -13.41 11.71
C SER A 122 0.37 -12.39 10.99
N LEU A 123 0.17 -11.09 11.26
CA LEU A 123 1.11 -10.07 10.78
C LEU A 123 2.52 -10.32 11.33
N SER A 124 2.65 -10.94 12.51
CA SER A 124 3.94 -11.24 13.15
C SER A 124 4.81 -12.24 12.39
N GLU A 125 4.25 -13.05 11.48
CA GLU A 125 5.04 -14.02 10.70
C GLU A 125 6.12 -13.32 9.88
N ASP A 126 5.74 -12.25 9.20
CA ASP A 126 6.65 -11.35 8.52
C ASP A 126 5.98 -9.98 8.40
N ARG A 127 6.39 -9.04 9.26
CA ARG A 127 5.79 -7.71 9.36
C ARG A 127 5.95 -6.88 8.09
N ARG A 128 6.94 -7.19 7.26
CA ARG A 128 7.24 -6.46 6.03
C ARG A 128 6.37 -6.97 4.89
N ILE A 129 6.19 -8.29 4.81
CA ILE A 129 5.37 -8.95 3.79
C ILE A 129 3.89 -8.84 4.12
N PHE A 130 3.49 -9.24 5.34
CA PHE A 130 2.10 -9.24 5.80
C PHE A 130 1.79 -7.94 6.52
N THR A 131 1.03 -7.08 5.83
CA THR A 131 0.57 -5.79 6.35
C THR A 131 -0.96 -5.79 6.53
N PRO A 132 -1.53 -4.84 7.31
CA PRO A 132 -2.98 -4.75 7.54
C PRO A 132 -3.83 -4.64 6.26
N ILE A 133 -3.25 -4.16 5.16
CA ILE A 133 -3.85 -4.23 3.84
C ILE A 133 -3.00 -5.16 3.01
N ASP A 134 -3.51 -6.37 2.83
CA ASP A 134 -2.91 -7.40 2.00
C ASP A 134 -2.51 -6.87 0.62
N ARG A 135 -1.24 -7.11 0.25
CA ARG A 135 -0.60 -6.54 -0.93
C ARG A 135 -1.21 -7.03 -2.24
N SER A 136 -1.76 -8.25 -2.29
CA SER A 136 -2.45 -8.75 -3.47
C SER A 136 -3.89 -8.23 -3.60
N SER A 137 -4.37 -7.43 -2.63
CA SER A 137 -5.73 -6.92 -2.64
C SER A 137 -5.93 -5.77 -3.64
N TYR A 138 -7.14 -5.69 -4.21
CA TYR A 138 -7.57 -4.52 -4.99
C TYR A 138 -7.51 -3.22 -4.18
N LYS A 139 -7.76 -3.30 -2.87
CA LYS A 139 -7.66 -2.17 -1.95
C LYS A 139 -6.23 -1.63 -1.91
N TRP A 140 -5.23 -2.50 -1.81
CA TRP A 140 -3.82 -2.09 -1.83
C TRP A 140 -3.48 -1.35 -3.12
N LYS A 141 -3.86 -1.90 -4.28
CA LYS A 141 -3.64 -1.27 -5.59
C LYS A 141 -4.31 0.11 -5.68
N LYS A 142 -5.55 0.23 -5.21
CA LYS A 142 -6.29 1.50 -5.20
C LYS A 142 -5.59 2.55 -4.35
N GLU A 143 -5.16 2.19 -3.14
CA GLU A 143 -4.44 3.11 -2.25
C GLU A 143 -3.06 3.48 -2.80
N TYR A 144 -2.31 2.51 -3.34
CA TYR A 144 -0.99 2.75 -3.91
C TYR A 144 -1.03 3.71 -5.12
N ASN A 145 -2.08 3.62 -5.95
CA ASN A 145 -2.28 4.50 -7.10
C ASN A 145 -2.45 5.99 -6.71
N ARG A 146 -2.81 6.30 -5.47
CA ARG A 146 -2.91 7.70 -4.99
C ARG A 146 -1.56 8.42 -4.97
N ARG A 147 -0.44 7.68 -4.93
CA ARG A 147 0.93 8.23 -5.01
C ARG A 147 1.13 9.13 -6.24
N THR A 148 0.52 8.77 -7.37
CA THR A 148 0.60 9.57 -8.61
C THR A 148 0.03 10.98 -8.45
N ALA A 149 -0.85 11.22 -7.48
CA ALA A 149 -1.34 12.56 -7.17
C ALA A 149 -0.23 13.45 -6.61
N VAL A 150 0.64 12.91 -5.75
CA VAL A 150 1.80 13.62 -5.20
C VAL A 150 2.81 13.91 -6.30
N GLU A 151 3.10 12.94 -7.17
CA GLU A 151 3.99 13.14 -8.33
C GLU A 151 3.49 14.26 -9.25
N ARG A 152 2.17 14.35 -9.48
CA ARG A 152 1.57 15.45 -10.25
C ARG A 152 1.74 16.81 -9.58
N VAL A 153 1.69 16.88 -8.24
CA VAL A 153 1.95 18.11 -7.50
C VAL A 153 3.43 18.51 -7.63
N ASN A 154 4.35 17.57 -7.49
CA ASN A 154 5.79 17.85 -7.68
C ASN A 154 6.09 18.33 -9.09
N SER A 155 5.55 17.66 -10.11
CA SER A 155 5.70 18.09 -11.51
C SER A 155 5.20 19.53 -11.75
N ARG A 156 4.13 19.96 -11.07
CA ARG A 156 3.66 21.35 -11.15
C ARG A 156 4.62 22.34 -10.50
N LEU A 157 5.19 21.98 -9.35
CA LEU A 157 6.20 22.82 -8.69
C LEU A 157 7.42 23.00 -9.61
N ASP A 158 7.87 21.91 -10.23
CA ASP A 158 9.03 21.93 -11.11
C ASP A 158 8.76 22.71 -12.41
N THR A 159 7.71 22.33 -13.15
CA THR A 159 7.42 22.86 -14.50
C THR A 159 6.60 24.15 -14.46
N SER A 160 5.41 24.13 -13.84
CA SER A 160 4.46 25.26 -13.90
C SER A 160 4.91 26.45 -13.07
N PHE A 161 5.55 26.19 -11.92
CA PHE A 161 6.16 27.24 -11.07
C PHE A 161 7.65 27.45 -11.35
N GLY A 162 8.23 26.68 -12.28
CA GLY A 162 9.60 26.86 -12.76
C GLY A 162 10.69 26.59 -11.71
N PHE A 163 10.42 25.77 -10.69
CA PHE A 163 11.43 25.46 -9.67
C PHE A 163 12.55 24.53 -10.17
N GLU A 164 12.36 23.89 -11.33
CA GLU A 164 13.43 23.19 -12.04
C GLU A 164 14.52 24.16 -12.55
N LEU A 165 14.15 25.42 -12.81
CA LEU A 165 15.08 26.48 -13.12
C LEU A 165 15.73 26.92 -11.80
N HIS A 166 16.86 26.30 -11.44
CA HIS A 166 17.61 26.43 -10.18
C HIS A 166 18.20 27.84 -9.91
N THR A 167 17.35 28.85 -10.00
CA THR A 167 17.62 30.28 -9.83
C THR A 167 17.52 30.72 -8.36
N ILE A 168 16.85 29.91 -7.52
CA ILE A 168 16.63 30.20 -6.11
C ILE A 168 17.78 29.65 -5.28
N ARG A 169 18.56 30.55 -4.66
CA ARG A 169 19.62 30.17 -3.71
C ARG A 169 19.15 30.31 -2.27
N GLY A 170 19.23 29.23 -1.52
CA GLY A 170 18.97 29.18 -0.07
C GLY A 170 17.67 28.47 0.31
N MET A 171 17.78 27.55 1.26
CA MET A 171 16.66 26.70 1.70
C MET A 171 15.47 27.46 2.25
N ALA A 172 15.69 28.59 2.95
CA ALA A 172 14.59 29.40 3.49
C ALA A 172 13.73 30.01 2.37
N LYS A 173 14.38 30.56 1.33
CA LYS A 173 13.68 31.12 0.15
C LYS A 173 12.92 30.05 -0.61
N MET A 174 13.54 28.88 -0.80
CA MET A 174 12.89 27.75 -1.46
C MET A 174 11.66 27.27 -0.70
N LYS A 175 11.77 27.07 0.63
CA LYS A 175 10.65 26.68 1.49
C LYS A 175 9.48 27.66 1.39
N LEU A 176 9.76 28.97 1.44
CA LEU A 176 8.73 30.00 1.31
C LEU A 176 8.03 29.93 -0.05
N ARG A 177 8.79 29.85 -1.15
CA ARG A 177 8.24 29.77 -2.51
C ARG A 177 7.42 28.50 -2.74
N CYS A 178 7.90 27.34 -2.28
CA CYS A 178 7.11 26.10 -2.32
C CYS A 178 5.80 26.22 -1.52
N GLY A 179 5.86 26.79 -0.31
CA GLY A 179 4.67 27.03 0.50
C GLY A 179 3.64 27.90 -0.22
N LEU A 180 4.08 29.01 -0.81
CA LEU A 180 3.21 29.90 -1.58
C LEU A 180 2.61 29.20 -2.81
N ALA A 181 3.40 28.44 -3.57
CA ALA A 181 2.92 27.70 -4.73
C ALA A 181 1.83 26.67 -4.35
N LEU A 182 2.01 25.97 -3.23
CA LEU A 182 1.01 25.05 -2.68
C LEU A 182 -0.28 25.78 -2.28
N CYS A 183 -0.17 26.93 -1.61
CA CYS A 183 -1.33 27.77 -1.27
C CYS A 183 -2.07 28.26 -2.52
N VAL A 184 -1.35 28.74 -3.54
CA VAL A 184 -1.95 29.20 -4.80
C VAL A 184 -2.72 28.07 -5.48
N MET A 185 -2.14 26.85 -5.55
CA MET A 185 -2.85 25.70 -6.12
C MET A 185 -4.15 25.38 -5.37
N LEU A 186 -4.16 25.48 -4.04
CA LEU A 186 -5.36 25.24 -3.22
C LEU A 186 -6.41 26.34 -3.42
N VAL A 187 -5.99 27.61 -3.45
CA VAL A 187 -6.88 28.77 -3.65
C VAL A 187 -7.49 28.74 -5.05
N MET A 188 -6.72 28.43 -6.09
CA MET A 188 -7.21 28.26 -7.45
C MET A 188 -8.27 27.15 -7.54
N ALA A 189 -8.00 25.99 -6.93
CA ALA A 189 -8.96 24.89 -6.90
C ALA A 189 -10.27 25.29 -6.18
N LEU A 190 -10.16 25.98 -5.04
CA LEU A 190 -11.32 26.46 -4.29
C LEU A 190 -12.14 27.50 -5.08
N GLY A 191 -11.46 28.45 -5.73
CA GLY A 191 -12.11 29.48 -6.56
C GLY A 191 -12.90 28.87 -7.71
N ARG A 192 -12.29 27.96 -8.47
CA ARG A 192 -12.96 27.24 -9.58
C ARG A 192 -14.18 26.45 -9.11
N ILE A 193 -14.10 25.78 -7.95
CA ILE A 193 -15.24 25.07 -7.37
C ILE A 193 -16.37 26.04 -7.03
N LYS A 194 -16.05 27.18 -6.40
CA LYS A 194 -17.04 28.21 -6.07
C LYS A 194 -17.70 28.84 -7.30
N GLU A 195 -16.99 28.88 -8.43
CA GLU A 195 -17.50 29.36 -9.71
C GLU A 195 -18.22 28.25 -10.54
N ASN A 196 -18.48 27.08 -9.96
CA ASN A 196 -19.07 25.91 -10.63
C ASN A 196 -18.26 25.37 -11.83
N GLN A 197 -16.93 25.56 -11.82
CA GLN A 197 -16.00 25.07 -12.84
C GLN A 197 -15.14 23.92 -12.29
N ALA A 198 -15.80 22.89 -11.75
CA ALA A 198 -15.13 21.77 -11.09
C ALA A 198 -14.17 21.01 -12.02
N GLU A 199 -14.50 20.93 -13.31
CA GLU A 199 -13.65 20.36 -14.37
C GLU A 199 -12.33 21.12 -14.54
N LYS A 200 -12.33 22.44 -14.27
CA LYS A 200 -11.14 23.29 -14.31
C LYS A 200 -10.43 23.43 -12.96
N MET A 201 -10.85 22.72 -11.91
CA MET A 201 -10.29 22.87 -10.55
C MET A 201 -8.76 22.69 -10.48
N ARG A 202 -8.18 22.00 -11.47
CA ARG A 202 -6.74 21.76 -11.55
C ARG A 202 -6.01 22.75 -12.46
N SER A 203 -6.72 23.53 -13.28
CA SER A 203 -6.10 24.45 -14.23
C SER A 203 -5.48 25.65 -13.51
N LEU A 204 -4.22 25.96 -13.85
CA LEU A 204 -3.55 27.18 -13.42
C LEU A 204 -3.74 28.35 -14.39
N VAL A 205 -4.36 28.08 -15.55
CA VAL A 205 -4.69 29.07 -16.57
C VAL A 205 -6.21 29.23 -16.66
N SER A 206 -6.65 30.45 -17.01
CA SER A 206 -8.05 30.87 -17.14
C SER A 206 -8.85 30.02 -18.13
#